data_AF-A0A913X3C4-F1
#
_entry.id   AF-A0A913X3C4-F1
#
_cell.length_a   1.000
_cell.length_b   1.000
_cell.length_c   1.000
_cell.angle_alpha   90.00
_cell.angle_beta   90.00
_cell.angle_gamma   90.00
#
_symmetry.space_group_name_H-M   'P 1'
#
loop_
_entity.id
_entity.type
_entity.pdbx_description
1 polymer ?
#
loop_
_entity_poly.entity_id
_entity_poly.type
_entity_poly.pdbx_seq_one_letter_code
_entity_poly.pdbx_strand_id
1 'polypeptide(L)'
;MAGSSLNYVLVDSEVKLDQSLRELKSLEPKALLAVDCEGVDLTRIGELTIVAVATENKAFIFDVVKLKKAVFDKGLREILEDKTREKLMFDCRNDSDSLWHQYQVKLTGVLDVQLLEVMKRREEYGGSSLRFQLSRRSGRGSEVRRSDRGSEVEKIRGFNYCLELYTKDTRAINTKDEGRI
;
A
#
# COMPACT_ATOMS: atom_id res chain seq x y z
N MET A 1 18.41 -1.38 -25.21
CA MET A 1 17.88 -1.32 -23.84
C MET A 1 17.44 -2.73 -23.49
N ALA A 2 18.22 -3.44 -22.66
CA ALA A 2 17.91 -4.82 -22.28
C ALA A 2 16.54 -4.82 -21.56
N GLY A 3 15.61 -5.66 -22.04
CA GLY A 3 14.36 -5.87 -21.33
C GLY A 3 14.68 -6.42 -19.95
N SER A 4 14.44 -5.64 -18.89
CA SER A 4 14.56 -6.15 -17.53
C SER A 4 13.52 -7.27 -17.40
N SER A 5 14.00 -8.52 -17.32
CA SER A 5 13.12 -9.62 -16.92
C SER A 5 12.58 -9.25 -15.54
N LEU A 6 11.27 -9.09 -15.42
CA LEU A 6 10.63 -8.89 -14.13
C LEU A 6 11.04 -10.08 -13.24
N ASN A 7 11.84 -9.82 -12.22
CA ASN A 7 12.26 -10.84 -11.28
C ASN A 7 11.13 -11.06 -10.28
N TYR A 8 10.24 -12.00 -10.59
CA TYR A 8 9.15 -12.37 -9.71
C TYR A 8 9.03 -13.87 -9.53
N VAL A 9 8.43 -14.28 -8.41
CA VAL A 9 8.09 -15.66 -8.13
C VAL A 9 6.59 -15.73 -7.85
N LEU A 10 5.87 -16.49 -8.69
CA LEU A 10 4.52 -16.92 -8.36
C LEU A 10 4.60 -18.06 -7.33
N VAL A 11 4.11 -17.78 -6.13
CA VAL A 11 4.11 -18.66 -4.96
C VAL A 11 2.76 -19.37 -4.89
N ASP A 12 2.69 -20.53 -5.55
CA ASP A 12 1.47 -21.30 -5.77
C ASP A 12 1.61 -22.78 -5.34
N SER A 13 2.68 -23.10 -4.61
CA SER A 13 2.93 -24.43 -4.03
C SER A 13 3.60 -24.30 -2.66
N GLU A 14 3.45 -25.33 -1.82
CA GLU A 14 4.04 -25.31 -0.48
C GLU A 14 5.57 -25.15 -0.50
N VAL A 15 6.26 -25.79 -1.45
CA VAL A 15 7.71 -25.68 -1.59
C VAL A 15 8.13 -24.24 -1.88
N LYS A 16 7.45 -23.58 -2.83
CA LYS A 16 7.72 -22.18 -3.15
C LYS A 16 7.35 -21.25 -2.00
N LEU A 17 6.29 -21.56 -1.25
CA LEU A 17 5.87 -20.82 -0.07
C LEU A 17 6.97 -20.83 0.99
N ASP A 18 7.45 -22.02 1.35
CA ASP A 18 8.50 -22.14 2.37
C ASP A 18 9.81 -21.47 1.93
N GLN A 19 10.18 -21.56 0.66
CA GLN A 19 11.36 -20.87 0.11
C GLN A 19 11.21 -19.35 0.15
N SER A 20 10.07 -18.83 -0.31
CA SER A 20 9.80 -17.39 -0.38
C SER A 20 9.71 -16.76 1.00
N LEU A 21 9.09 -17.44 1.96
CA LEU A 21 9.02 -16.98 3.35
C LEU A 21 10.40 -16.98 4.01
N ARG A 22 11.23 -17.99 3.77
CA ARG A 22 12.62 -18.00 4.28
C ARG A 22 13.41 -16.82 3.72
N GLU A 23 13.30 -16.56 2.41
CA GLU A 23 13.98 -15.45 1.76
C GLU A 23 13.52 -14.10 2.35
N LEU A 24 12.20 -13.85 2.41
CA LEU A 24 11.64 -12.62 2.98
C LEU A 24 12.04 -12.41 4.45
N LYS A 25 12.02 -13.47 5.27
CA LYS A 25 12.42 -13.41 6.68
C LYS A 25 13.93 -13.17 6.86
N SER A 26 14.76 -13.61 5.90
CA SER A 26 16.21 -13.40 5.93
C SER A 26 16.66 -11.99 5.53
N LEU A 27 15.77 -11.18 4.96
CA LEU A 27 16.07 -9.80 4.63
C LEU A 27 16.39 -8.98 5.89
N GLU A 28 17.29 -8.02 5.73
CA GLU A 28 17.62 -7.05 6.77
C GLU A 28 16.36 -6.40 7.37
N PRO A 29 16.32 -6.12 8.68
CA PRO A 29 15.13 -5.55 9.34
C PRO A 29 14.63 -4.25 8.70
N LYS A 30 15.53 -3.46 8.10
CA LYS A 30 15.23 -2.19 7.43
C LYS A 30 14.94 -2.33 5.93
N ALA A 31 14.88 -3.54 5.40
CA ALA A 31 14.54 -3.75 4.00
C ALA A 31 13.13 -3.22 3.71
N LEU A 32 13.02 -2.38 2.68
CA LEU A 32 11.74 -1.86 2.23
C LEU A 32 10.94 -3.00 1.58
N LEU A 33 9.71 -3.20 2.06
CA LEU A 33 8.74 -4.11 1.48
C LEU A 33 7.60 -3.29 0.90
N ALA A 34 7.31 -3.43 -0.39
CA ALA A 34 6.06 -2.94 -0.95
C ALA A 34 5.03 -4.08 -0.92
N VAL A 35 3.81 -3.79 -0.47
CA VAL A 35 2.75 -4.80 -0.34
C VAL A 35 1.49 -4.28 -1.03
N ASP A 36 0.84 -5.17 -1.75
CA ASP A 36 -0.43 -4.92 -2.42
C ASP A 36 -1.28 -6.19 -2.38
N CYS A 37 -2.59 -6.05 -2.18
CA CYS A 37 -3.52 -7.16 -2.22
C CYS A 37 -4.48 -6.99 -3.39
N GLU A 38 -4.79 -8.10 -4.05
CA GLU A 38 -5.81 -8.14 -5.10
C GLU A 38 -6.90 -9.14 -4.71
N GLY A 39 -8.13 -8.88 -5.16
CA GLY A 39 -9.29 -9.67 -4.77
C GLY A 39 -10.55 -9.38 -5.57
N VAL A 40 -11.54 -10.26 -5.42
CA VAL A 40 -12.90 -10.00 -5.90
C VAL A 40 -13.64 -9.22 -4.83
N ASP A 41 -14.09 -8.01 -5.14
CA ASP A 41 -14.72 -7.09 -4.17
C ASP A 41 -13.91 -6.96 -2.86
N LEU A 42 -12.58 -6.78 -3.00
CA LEU A 42 -11.58 -6.84 -1.93
C LEU A 42 -11.99 -6.03 -0.69
N THR A 43 -12.59 -6.72 0.28
CA THR A 43 -13.11 -6.23 1.55
C THR A 43 -13.35 -7.44 2.47
N ARG A 44 -13.89 -7.26 3.67
CA ARG A 44 -14.37 -8.37 4.51
C ARG A 44 -15.46 -9.26 3.89
N ILE A 45 -16.17 -8.80 2.84
CA ILE A 45 -17.30 -9.52 2.22
C ILE A 45 -16.86 -10.25 0.94
N GLY A 46 -15.83 -9.74 0.27
CA GLY A 46 -15.27 -10.34 -0.94
C GLY A 46 -14.29 -11.48 -0.65
N GLU A 47 -13.41 -11.75 -1.61
CA GLU A 47 -12.35 -12.75 -1.52
C GLU A 47 -10.98 -12.13 -1.81
N LEU A 48 -10.04 -12.28 -0.88
CA LEU A 48 -8.63 -11.98 -1.13
C LEU A 48 -8.02 -13.10 -1.99
N THR A 49 -7.55 -12.74 -3.19
CA THR A 49 -7.06 -13.73 -4.15
C THR A 49 -5.53 -13.77 -4.22
N ILE A 50 -4.88 -12.62 -4.11
CA ILE A 50 -3.43 -12.48 -4.22
C ILE A 50 -2.92 -11.54 -3.13
N VAL A 51 -1.76 -11.87 -2.57
CA VAL A 51 -0.92 -10.90 -1.86
C VAL A 51 0.41 -10.79 -2.58
N ALA A 52 0.76 -9.60 -3.05
CA ALA A 52 2.06 -9.32 -3.63
C ALA A 52 2.96 -8.67 -2.58
N VAL A 53 4.18 -9.18 -2.43
CA VAL A 53 5.24 -8.56 -1.62
C VAL A 53 6.44 -8.32 -2.51
N ALA A 54 6.81 -7.08 -2.71
CA ALA A 54 7.99 -6.70 -3.48
C ALA A 54 9.10 -6.17 -2.57
N THR A 55 10.31 -6.55 -2.92
CA THR A 55 11.58 -6.00 -2.44
C THR A 55 12.15 -5.13 -3.56
N GLU A 56 13.28 -4.47 -3.31
CA GLU A 56 13.99 -3.69 -4.33
C GLU A 56 14.32 -4.49 -5.60
N ASN A 57 14.59 -5.79 -5.47
CA ASN A 57 15.12 -6.60 -6.58
C ASN A 57 14.18 -7.72 -7.05
N LYS A 58 13.09 -7.99 -6.32
CA LYS A 58 12.25 -9.17 -6.55
C LYS A 58 10.84 -9.03 -5.99
N ALA A 59 9.86 -9.53 -6.71
CA ALA A 59 8.48 -9.64 -6.24
C ALA A 59 8.07 -11.10 -5.94
N PHE A 60 7.26 -11.29 -4.90
CA PHE A 60 6.68 -12.56 -4.51
C PHE A 60 5.16 -12.41 -4.60
N ILE A 61 4.53 -13.21 -5.46
CA ILE A 61 3.10 -13.16 -5.71
C ILE A 61 2.49 -14.40 -5.07
N PHE A 62 1.88 -14.24 -3.91
CA PHE A 62 1.25 -15.33 -3.17
C PHE A 62 -0.15 -15.60 -3.70
N ASP A 63 -0.36 -16.78 -4.27
CA ASP A 63 -1.67 -17.25 -4.71
C ASP A 63 -2.48 -17.71 -3.49
N VAL A 64 -3.26 -16.79 -2.92
CA VAL A 64 -4.09 -17.04 -1.74
C VAL A 64 -5.27 -17.93 -2.10
N VAL A 65 -5.76 -17.90 -3.34
CA VAL A 65 -6.83 -18.81 -3.78
C VAL A 65 -6.38 -20.26 -3.69
N LYS A 66 -5.16 -20.56 -4.13
CA LYS A 66 -4.63 -21.93 -4.17
C LYS A 66 -4.08 -22.40 -2.83
N LEU A 67 -3.32 -21.55 -2.14
CA LEU A 67 -2.65 -21.91 -0.88
C LEU A 67 -3.50 -21.62 0.36
N LYS A 68 -4.58 -20.85 0.21
CA LYS A 68 -5.54 -20.49 1.28
C LYS A 68 -4.81 -19.97 2.52
N LYS A 69 -5.27 -20.37 3.71
CA LYS A 69 -4.70 -19.93 4.99
C LYS A 69 -3.22 -20.29 5.18
N ALA A 70 -2.69 -21.26 4.44
CA ALA A 70 -1.30 -21.69 4.60
C ALA A 70 -0.30 -20.56 4.33
N VAL A 71 -0.63 -19.65 3.41
CA VAL A 71 0.19 -18.44 3.13
C VAL A 71 0.47 -17.68 4.43
N PHE A 72 -0.55 -17.46 5.23
CA PHE A 72 -0.48 -16.69 6.46
C PHE A 72 0.06 -17.51 7.63
N ASP A 73 -0.49 -18.71 7.83
CA ASP A 73 -0.16 -19.59 8.96
C ASP A 73 1.30 -20.06 8.94
N LYS A 74 1.92 -20.18 7.76
CA LYS A 74 3.34 -20.58 7.65
C LYS A 74 4.33 -19.42 7.82
N GLY A 75 3.87 -18.17 7.79
CA GLY A 75 4.75 -17.05 8.15
C GLY A 75 4.49 -15.71 7.48
N LEU A 76 3.62 -15.61 6.46
CA LEU A 76 3.34 -14.28 5.89
C LEU A 76 2.66 -13.37 6.93
N ARG A 77 1.84 -13.96 7.84
CA ARG A 77 1.24 -13.22 8.96
C ARG A 77 2.30 -12.52 9.80
N GLU A 78 3.36 -13.24 10.20
CA GLU A 78 4.44 -12.66 11.01
C GLU A 78 5.08 -11.43 10.35
N ILE A 79 5.31 -11.47 9.03
CA ILE A 79 5.90 -10.36 8.28
C ILE A 79 4.95 -9.16 8.23
N LEU A 80 3.66 -9.39 7.98
CA LEU A 80 2.65 -8.34 7.85
C LEU A 80 2.30 -7.71 9.21
N GLU A 81 2.36 -8.48 10.30
CA GLU A 81 2.10 -8.04 11.67
C GLU A 81 3.32 -7.43 12.37
N ASP A 82 4.53 -7.58 11.81
CA ASP A 82 5.77 -7.04 12.37
C ASP A 82 5.84 -5.51 12.19
N LYS A 83 5.63 -4.78 13.28
CA LYS A 83 5.70 -3.31 13.32
C LYS A 83 7.08 -2.73 13.02
N THR A 84 8.15 -3.52 13.13
CA THR A 84 9.53 -3.07 12.92
C THR A 84 9.93 -3.09 11.45
N ARG A 85 9.20 -3.87 10.65
CA ARG A 85 9.35 -3.93 9.20
C ARG A 85 8.34 -2.99 8.58
N GLU A 86 8.83 -1.98 7.86
CA GLU A 86 7.96 -1.03 7.16
C GLU A 86 7.39 -1.67 5.90
N LYS A 87 6.07 -1.57 5.72
CA LYS A 87 5.37 -1.98 4.50
C LYS A 87 4.90 -0.72 3.76
N LEU A 88 5.50 -0.45 2.61
CA LEU A 88 5.00 0.54 1.67
C LEU A 88 3.73 0.00 1.03
N MET A 89 2.62 0.70 1.24
CA MET A 89 1.33 0.35 0.62
C MET A 89 0.68 1.60 0.08
N PHE A 90 -0.21 1.46 -0.89
CA PHE A 90 -0.99 2.58 -1.40
C PHE A 90 -2.45 2.36 -1.05
N ASP A 91 -3.02 3.20 -0.17
CA ASP A 91 -4.43 3.13 0.20
C ASP A 91 -4.86 1.75 0.75
N CYS A 92 -4.19 1.27 1.80
CA CYS A 92 -4.31 -0.11 2.29
C CYS A 92 -5.60 -0.43 3.07
N ARG A 93 -6.65 0.39 2.97
CA ARG A 93 -7.85 0.29 3.82
C ARG A 93 -8.60 -1.02 3.59
N ASN A 94 -8.81 -1.35 2.32
CA ASN A 94 -9.52 -2.55 1.89
C ASN A 94 -8.66 -3.81 2.05
N ASP A 95 -7.35 -3.70 1.81
CA ASP A 95 -6.36 -4.74 2.12
C ASP A 95 -6.42 -5.12 3.60
N SER A 96 -6.34 -4.11 4.48
CA SER A 96 -6.39 -4.32 5.92
C SER A 96 -7.72 -4.93 6.37
N ASP A 97 -8.85 -4.50 5.78
CA ASP A 97 -10.16 -5.04 6.09
C ASP A 97 -10.25 -6.53 5.71
N SER A 98 -9.75 -6.88 4.53
CA SER A 98 -9.73 -8.26 4.00
C SER A 98 -8.80 -9.16 4.82
N LEU A 99 -7.56 -8.72 5.06
CA LEU A 99 -6.55 -9.44 5.84
C LEU A 99 -7.04 -9.79 7.24
N TRP A 100 -7.67 -8.83 7.93
CA TRP A 100 -8.18 -9.05 9.28
C TRP A 100 -9.39 -9.99 9.29
N HIS A 101 -10.44 -9.66 8.54
CA HIS A 101 -11.72 -10.38 8.67
C HIS A 101 -11.67 -11.77 8.04
N GLN A 102 -10.91 -11.97 6.95
CA GLN A 102 -10.85 -13.25 6.26
C GLN A 102 -9.75 -14.18 6.83
N TYR A 103 -8.61 -13.63 7.31
CA TYR A 103 -7.43 -14.42 7.69
C TYR A 103 -6.85 -14.12 9.07
N GLN A 104 -7.47 -13.22 9.85
CA GLN A 104 -7.02 -12.82 11.18
C GLN A 104 -5.58 -12.27 11.18
N VAL A 105 -5.21 -11.56 10.11
CA VAL A 105 -3.91 -10.88 9.99
C VAL A 105 -4.09 -9.42 10.36
N LYS A 106 -3.46 -8.98 11.43
CA LYS A 106 -3.49 -7.58 11.88
C LYS A 106 -2.35 -6.79 11.25
N LEU A 107 -2.60 -6.23 10.08
CA LEU A 107 -1.63 -5.39 9.38
C LEU A 107 -1.10 -4.25 10.29
N THR A 108 0.22 -4.17 10.49
CA THR A 108 0.88 -3.11 11.26
C THR A 108 2.06 -2.54 10.48
N GLY A 109 2.75 -1.50 10.97
CA GLY A 109 4.00 -1.02 10.36
C GLY A 109 3.87 -0.57 8.90
N VAL A 110 2.72 -0.02 8.52
CA VAL A 110 2.47 0.48 7.16
C VAL A 110 2.93 1.92 7.05
N LEU A 111 3.66 2.22 5.97
CA LEU A 111 3.83 3.57 5.45
C LEU A 111 2.94 3.72 4.22
N ASP A 112 1.81 4.41 4.38
CA ASP A 112 0.86 4.63 3.30
C ASP A 112 1.38 5.73 2.36
N VAL A 113 1.77 5.32 1.16
CA VAL A 113 2.35 6.17 0.13
C VAL A 113 1.36 7.22 -0.38
N GLN A 114 0.04 6.93 -0.35
CA GLN A 114 -0.99 7.91 -0.71
C GLN A 114 -1.03 9.06 0.31
N LEU A 115 -0.95 8.73 1.60
CA LEU A 115 -0.90 9.76 2.66
C LEU A 115 0.43 10.52 2.63
N LEU A 116 1.53 9.83 2.35
CA LEU A 116 2.84 10.47 2.19
C LEU A 116 2.85 11.49 1.03
N GLU A 117 2.19 11.18 -0.10
CA GLU A 117 2.00 12.13 -1.20
C GLU A 117 1.28 13.39 -0.75
N VAL A 118 0.17 13.23 -0.03
CA VAL A 118 -0.62 14.36 0.49
C VAL A 118 0.22 15.22 1.44
N MET A 119 1.00 14.58 2.33
CA MET A 119 1.89 15.29 3.26
C MET A 119 2.98 16.07 2.52
N LYS A 120 3.65 15.44 1.54
CA LYS A 120 4.68 16.10 0.72
C LYS A 120 4.12 17.29 -0.05
N ARG A 121 2.93 17.13 -0.64
CA ARG A 121 2.27 18.22 -1.38
C ARG A 121 1.89 19.38 -0.45
N ARG A 122 1.48 19.11 0.79
CA ARG A 122 1.24 20.16 1.80
C ARG A 122 2.51 20.92 2.14
N GLU A 123 3.66 20.26 2.21
CA GLU A 123 4.93 20.93 2.48
C GLU A 123 5.34 21.82 1.29
N GLU A 124 5.27 21.30 0.07
CA GLU A 124 5.70 22.02 -1.14
C GLU A 124 4.78 23.20 -1.50
N TYR A 125 3.46 23.04 -1.36
CA TYR A 125 2.47 24.02 -1.84
C TYR A 125 1.68 24.72 -0.71
N GLY A 126 1.72 24.19 0.52
CA GLY A 126 0.89 24.61 1.65
C GLY A 126 1.53 25.60 2.64
N GLY A 127 2.76 26.06 2.39
CA GLY A 127 3.40 27.14 3.16
C GLY A 127 2.61 28.47 3.21
N SER A 128 1.58 28.61 2.38
CA SER A 128 0.66 29.75 2.32
C SER A 128 -0.64 29.56 3.12
N SER A 129 -1.14 28.32 3.24
CA SER A 129 -2.44 28.03 3.89
C SER A 129 -2.34 27.99 5.42
N LEU A 130 -1.20 27.57 5.97
CA LEU A 130 -0.94 27.61 7.42
C LEU A 130 -0.82 29.04 7.96
N ARG A 131 -0.38 30.03 7.15
CA ARG A 131 -0.40 31.45 7.56
C ARG A 131 -1.83 32.00 7.65
N PHE A 132 -2.76 31.47 6.87
CA PHE A 132 -4.15 31.94 6.85
C PHE A 132 -4.98 31.43 8.05
N GLN A 133 -4.58 30.32 8.68
CA GLN A 133 -5.26 29.79 9.87
C GLN A 133 -4.88 30.53 11.17
N LEU A 134 -3.67 31.09 11.27
CA LEU A 134 -3.24 31.83 12.46
C LEU A 134 -3.89 33.22 12.60
N SER A 135 -4.48 33.79 11.54
CA SER A 135 -5.12 35.12 11.60
C SER A 135 -6.61 35.10 11.96
N ARG A 136 -7.29 33.94 11.90
CA ARG A 136 -8.75 33.83 12.10
C ARG A 136 -9.20 33.42 13.51
N ARG A 137 -8.27 33.25 14.46
CA ARG A 137 -8.59 32.85 15.84
C ARG A 137 -9.17 33.96 16.74
N SER A 138 -9.56 35.11 16.20
CA SER A 138 -10.12 36.25 16.95
C SER A 138 -11.65 36.41 16.87
N GLY A 139 -12.41 35.40 16.43
CA GLY A 139 -13.87 35.48 16.27
C GLY A 139 -14.65 34.48 17.13
N ARG A 140 -15.62 34.99 17.91
CA ARG A 140 -16.55 34.25 18.79
C ARG A 140 -17.35 33.16 18.05
N GLY A 141 -17.42 32.00 18.70
CA GLY A 141 -18.37 30.88 18.56
C GLY A 141 -19.42 30.92 17.45
N SER A 142 -19.11 30.24 16.35
CA SER A 142 -20.07 29.59 15.46
C SER A 142 -19.55 28.18 15.21
N GLU A 143 -20.38 27.15 15.40
CA GLU A 143 -20.02 25.78 15.01
C GLU A 143 -19.84 25.74 13.49
N VAL A 144 -18.59 25.76 13.03
CA VAL A 144 -18.26 25.62 11.62
C VAL A 144 -18.55 24.19 11.20
N ARG A 145 -19.55 23.99 10.34
CA ARG A 145 -19.87 22.68 9.77
C ARG A 145 -18.66 22.15 9.01
N ARG A 146 -18.38 20.84 9.08
CA ARG A 146 -17.27 20.22 8.34
C ARG A 146 -17.33 20.51 6.84
N SER A 147 -18.52 20.66 6.27
CA SER A 147 -18.76 21.06 4.88
C SER A 147 -18.21 22.45 4.53
N ASP A 148 -18.12 23.35 5.51
CA ASP A 148 -17.71 24.74 5.32
C ASP A 148 -16.18 24.90 5.42
N ARG A 149 -15.47 23.80 5.71
CA ARG A 149 -14.01 23.74 5.84
C ARG A 149 -13.35 23.19 4.58
N GLY A 150 -13.79 23.64 3.41
CA GLY A 150 -13.23 23.19 2.12
C GLY A 150 -11.71 23.36 2.01
N SER A 151 -11.12 24.32 2.73
CA SER A 151 -9.66 24.51 2.82
C SER A 151 -8.92 23.47 3.69
N GLU A 152 -9.65 22.63 4.44
CA GLU A 152 -9.10 21.51 5.24
C GLU A 152 -9.21 20.16 4.49
N VAL A 153 -9.84 20.14 3.31
CA VAL A 153 -10.02 18.95 2.49
C VAL A 153 -8.91 18.86 1.45
N GLU A 154 -8.29 17.68 1.35
CA GLU A 154 -7.25 17.41 0.36
C GLU A 154 -7.79 16.61 -0.81
N LYS A 155 -7.37 16.95 -2.02
CA LYS A 155 -7.63 16.11 -3.19
C LYS A 155 -6.73 14.88 -3.11
N ILE A 156 -7.30 13.70 -2.93
CA ILE A 156 -6.54 12.46 -3.04
C ILE A 156 -6.25 12.19 -4.52
N ARG A 157 -4.99 11.91 -4.83
CA ARG A 157 -4.56 11.53 -6.18
C ARG A 157 -4.55 10.01 -6.28
N GLY A 158 -5.07 9.48 -7.38
CA GLY A 158 -5.00 8.06 -7.67
C GLY A 158 -3.58 7.61 -8.00
N PHE A 159 -3.32 6.31 -7.89
CA PHE A 159 -1.99 5.74 -8.09
C PHE A 159 -1.38 6.08 -9.46
N ASN A 160 -2.13 5.95 -10.56
CA ASN A 160 -1.64 6.25 -11.92
C ASN A 160 -1.15 7.70 -12.04
N TYR A 161 -1.92 8.63 -11.47
CA TYR A 161 -1.54 10.04 -11.48
C TYR A 161 -0.29 10.30 -10.63
N CYS A 162 -0.12 9.57 -9.52
CA CYS A 162 1.13 9.62 -8.75
C CYS A 162 2.32 9.03 -9.56
N LEU A 163 2.11 7.95 -10.32
CA LEU A 163 3.14 7.42 -11.22
C LEU A 163 3.55 8.48 -12.25
N GLU A 164 2.60 9.10 -12.94
CA GLU A 164 2.89 10.17 -13.92
C GLU A 164 3.70 11.33 -13.32
N LEU A 165 3.38 11.74 -12.09
CA LEU A 165 4.05 12.86 -11.44
C LEU A 165 5.44 12.52 -10.90
N TYR A 166 5.60 11.35 -10.30
CA TYR A 166 6.80 11.03 -9.52
C TYR A 166 7.74 10.05 -10.22
N THR A 167 7.24 9.30 -11.20
CA THR A 167 8.01 8.28 -11.91
C THR A 167 7.92 8.58 -13.40
N LYS A 168 9.01 9.01 -14.03
CA LYS A 168 9.07 9.17 -15.51
C LYS A 168 9.02 7.81 -16.25
N ASP A 169 8.45 6.79 -15.62
CA ASP A 169 8.36 5.41 -16.07
C ASP A 169 7.07 5.25 -16.89
N THR A 170 7.19 5.52 -18.18
CA THR A 170 6.11 5.35 -19.15
C THR A 170 5.63 3.90 -19.26
N ARG A 171 6.46 2.91 -18.88
CA ARG A 171 6.03 1.50 -18.88
C ARG A 171 5.04 1.25 -17.75
N ALA A 172 5.36 1.69 -16.54
CA ALA A 172 4.50 1.51 -15.37
C ALA A 172 3.12 2.16 -15.57
N ILE A 173 3.10 3.36 -16.16
CA ILE A 173 1.87 4.10 -16.47
C ILE A 173 1.01 3.30 -17.46
N ASN A 174 1.59 2.89 -18.60
CA ASN A 174 0.86 2.15 -19.63
C ASN A 174 0.33 0.79 -19.13
N THR A 175 1.12 0.05 -18.34
CA THR A 175 0.69 -1.26 -17.80
C THR A 175 -0.52 -1.14 -16.88
N LYS A 176 -0.58 -0.07 -16.06
CA LYS A 176 -1.68 0.15 -15.14
C LYS A 176 -2.97 0.57 -15.87
N ASP A 177 -2.86 1.37 -16.93
CA ASP A 177 -4.01 1.79 -17.75
C ASP A 177 -4.63 0.65 -18.56
N GLU A 178 -3.80 -0.30 -19.02
CA GLU A 178 -4.28 -1.48 -19.77
C GLU A 178 -4.88 -2.58 -18.89
N GLY A 179 -4.79 -2.45 -17.56
CA GLY A 179 -5.23 -3.49 -16.62
C GLY A 179 -4.45 -4.80 -16.74
N ARG A 180 -3.20 -4.74 -17.25
CA ARG A 180 -2.31 -5.90 -17.46
C ARG A 180 -1.35 -6.09 -16.29
N ILE A 181 -1.88 -6.06 -15.09
CA ILE A 181 -1.16 -6.44 -13.86
C ILE A 181 -1.57 -7.86 -13.50
#